data_AF-A0A8T4QI66-F1
#
_entry.id   AF-A0A8T4QI66-F1
#
_cell.length_a   1.000
_cell.length_b   1.000
_cell.length_c   1.000
_cell.angle_alpha   90.00
_cell.angle_beta   90.00
_cell.angle_gamma   90.00
#
_symmetry.space_group_name_H-M   'P 1'
#
loop_
_entity.id
_entity.type
_entity.pdbx_description
1 polymer ?
#
loop_
_entity_poly.entity_id
_entity_poly.type
_entity_poly.pdbx_seq_one_letter_code
_entity_poly.pdbx_strand_id
1 'polypeptide(L)'
;MEPIQIILVIFVFFALSRAYLRYSEGKIKAAEFAFWIVIWVSAIAAALSPKIVGFFSNLIGIGRPADLIIYIAIILLFYLVFRSYVMIDEIDQKMTKIVRELAIGRQKKK
;
A
#
# COMPACT_ATOMS: atom_id res chain seq x y z
N MET A 1 1.82 24.67 -15.45
CA MET A 1 1.79 23.65 -14.39
C MET A 1 0.75 24.11 -13.42
N GLU A 2 -0.36 23.37 -13.29
CA GLU A 2 -1.35 23.71 -12.27
C GLU A 2 -0.70 23.55 -10.88
N PRO A 3 -0.94 24.44 -9.91
CA PRO A 3 -0.33 24.35 -8.57
C PRO A 3 -0.49 22.98 -7.92
N ILE A 4 -1.60 22.29 -8.21
CA ILE A 4 -1.90 20.95 -7.73
C ILE A 4 -0.93 19.88 -8.25
N GLN A 5 -0.42 20.02 -9.48
CA GLN A 5 0.54 19.08 -10.06
C GLN A 5 1.89 19.18 -9.36
N ILE A 6 2.32 20.39 -8.99
CA ILE A 6 3.58 20.61 -8.26
C ILE A 6 3.51 19.95 -6.87
N ILE A 7 2.40 20.15 -6.15
CA ILE A 7 2.17 19.53 -4.84
C ILE A 7 2.18 17.99 -4.95
N LEU A 8 1.49 17.44 -5.95
CA LEU A 8 1.45 16.00 -6.19
C LEU A 8 2.83 15.42 -6.48
N VAL A 9 3.62 16.06 -7.34
CA VAL A 9 4.98 15.60 -7.68
C VAL A 9 5.88 15.60 -6.44
N ILE A 10 5.87 16.68 -5.65
CA ILE A 10 6.65 16.78 -4.39
C ILE A 10 6.24 15.66 -3.43
N PHE A 11 4.94 15.42 -3.27
CA PHE A 11 4.43 14.38 -2.40
C PHE A 11 4.87 12.98 -2.85
N VAL A 12 4.87 12.69 -4.15
CA VAL A 12 5.33 11.40 -4.66
C VAL A 12 6.84 11.22 -4.44
N PHE A 13 7.65 12.24 -4.67
CA PHE A 13 9.09 12.17 -4.36
C PHE A 13 9.35 11.91 -2.88
N PHE A 14 8.61 12.58 -1.99
CA PHE A 14 8.68 12.32 -0.56
C PHE A 14 8.30 10.87 -0.23
N ALA A 15 7.23 10.35 -0.84
CA ALA A 15 6.78 8.99 -0.61
C ALA A 15 7.75 7.93 -1.14
N LEU A 16 8.35 8.15 -2.32
CA LEU A 16 9.41 7.30 -2.87
C LEU A 16 10.65 7.30 -1.98
N SER A 17 11.06 8.46 -1.48
CA SER A 17 12.16 8.58 -0.51
C SER A 17 11.87 7.74 0.75
N ARG A 18 10.66 7.83 1.29
CA ARG A 18 10.24 7.03 2.46
C ARG A 18 10.24 5.53 2.18
N ALA A 19 9.78 5.11 0.99
CA ALA A 19 9.83 3.71 0.57
C ALA A 19 11.28 3.21 0.46
N TYR A 20 12.17 4.04 -0.13
CA TYR A 20 13.60 3.71 -0.26
C TYR A 20 14.31 3.61 1.09
N LEU A 21 14.05 4.54 2.02
CA LEU A 21 14.60 4.49 3.37
C LEU A 21 14.18 3.20 4.09
N ARG A 22 12.90 2.81 4.00
CA ARG A 22 12.42 1.55 4.61
C ARG A 22 13.04 0.30 4.00
N TYR A 23 13.34 0.34 2.69
CA TYR A 23 14.06 -0.75 2.02
C TYR A 23 15.52 -0.84 2.47
N SER A 24 16.21 0.31 2.52
CA SER A 24 17.59 0.43 3.01
C SER A 24 17.74 -0.06 4.46
N GLU A 25 16.75 0.20 5.31
CA GLU A 25 16.69 -0.29 6.70
C GLU A 25 16.38 -1.79 6.82
N GLY A 26 16.16 -2.52 5.71
CA GLY A 26 15.81 -3.94 5.69
C GLY A 26 14.42 -4.25 6.25
N LYS A 27 13.58 -3.23 6.47
CA LYS A 27 12.25 -3.37 7.09
C LYS A 27 11.17 -3.84 6.12
N ILE A 28 11.40 -3.72 4.81
CA ILE A 28 10.50 -4.18 3.77
C ILE A 28 11.24 -5.09 2.79
N LYS A 29 10.55 -6.11 2.27
CA LYS A 29 11.11 -7.00 1.26
C LYS A 29 11.23 -6.28 -0.09
N ALA A 30 12.13 -6.74 -0.97
CA ALA A 30 12.27 -6.18 -2.32
C ALA A 30 10.94 -6.16 -3.10
N ALA A 31 10.08 -7.18 -2.92
CA ALA A 31 8.75 -7.24 -3.51
C ALA A 31 7.82 -6.11 -3.03
N GLU A 32 7.88 -5.75 -1.74
CA GLU A 32 7.08 -4.66 -1.17
C GLU A 32 7.59 -3.30 -1.64
N PHE A 33 8.91 -3.13 -1.75
CA PHE A 33 9.49 -1.93 -2.33
C PHE A 33 9.10 -1.75 -3.81
N ALA A 34 9.19 -2.81 -4.62
CA ALA A 34 8.74 -2.80 -6.01
C ALA A 34 7.26 -2.46 -6.15
N PHE A 35 6.40 -3.03 -5.29
CA PHE A 35 4.97 -2.71 -5.24
C PHE A 35 4.73 -1.21 -5.00
N TRP A 36 5.43 -0.60 -4.03
CA TRP A 36 5.30 0.83 -3.76
C TRP A 36 5.81 1.70 -4.91
N ILE A 37 6.92 1.33 -5.55
CA ILE A 37 7.40 2.04 -6.75
C ILE A 37 6.33 2.04 -7.84
N VAL A 38 5.75 0.89 -8.15
CA VAL A 38 4.73 0.76 -9.20
C VAL A 38 3.52 1.65 -8.90
N ILE A 39 3.06 1.68 -7.65
CA ILE A 39 1.96 2.58 -7.24
C ILE A 39 2.31 4.05 -7.47
N TRP A 40 3.47 4.49 -6.99
CA TRP A 40 3.87 5.90 -7.06
C TRP A 40 4.17 6.36 -8.49
N VAL A 41 4.78 5.51 -9.31
CA VAL A 41 4.98 5.78 -10.74
C VAL A 41 3.64 5.87 -11.47
N SER A 42 2.70 4.97 -11.17
CA SER A 42 1.35 5.00 -11.74
C SER A 42 0.60 6.28 -11.35
N ALA A 43 0.74 6.74 -10.10
CA ALA A 43 0.14 7.98 -9.62
C ALA A 43 0.69 9.22 -10.36
N ILE A 44 2.01 9.30 -10.57
CA ILE A 44 2.61 10.38 -11.38
C ILE A 44 2.13 10.31 -12.83
N ALA A 45 2.09 9.13 -13.43
CA ALA A 45 1.64 8.96 -14.81
C ALA A 45 0.18 9.42 -14.99
N ALA A 46 -0.69 9.08 -14.04
CA ALA A 46 -2.08 9.54 -14.02
C ALA A 46 -2.20 11.06 -13.82
N ALA A 47 -1.34 11.66 -12.97
CA ALA A 47 -1.35 13.10 -12.69
C ALA A 47 -0.80 13.97 -13.84
N LEU A 48 0.23 13.48 -14.54
CA LEU A 48 0.87 14.22 -15.64
C LEU A 48 0.10 14.12 -16.96
N SER A 49 -0.64 13.04 -17.19
CA SER A 49 -1.40 12.85 -18.43
C SER A 49 -2.82 12.32 -18.18
N PRO A 50 -3.80 13.23 -18.00
CA PRO A 50 -5.21 12.87 -17.92
C PRO A 50 -5.72 12.13 -19.17
N LYS A 51 -5.02 12.27 -20.31
CA LYS A 51 -5.32 11.57 -21.56
C LYS A 51 -5.16 10.05 -21.42
N ILE A 52 -4.17 9.59 -20.66
CA ILE A 52 -3.97 8.15 -20.40
C ILE A 52 -5.16 7.61 -19.61
N VAL A 53 -5.54 8.31 -18.55
CA VAL A 53 -6.69 7.93 -17.71
C VAL A 53 -7.99 7.97 -18.54
N GLY A 54 -8.15 8.98 -19.40
CA GLY A 54 -9.29 9.10 -20.31
C GLY A 54 -9.41 7.94 -21.31
N PHE A 55 -8.29 7.43 -21.83
CA PHE A 55 -8.29 6.25 -22.70
C PHE A 55 -8.83 5.01 -21.98
N PHE A 56 -8.34 4.73 -20.76
CA PHE A 56 -8.84 3.61 -19.95
C PHE A 56 -10.31 3.82 -19.53
N SER A 57 -10.70 5.05 -19.24
CA SER A 57 -12.07 5.38 -18.83
C SER A 57 -13.08 5.15 -19.95
N ASN A 58 -12.72 5.53 -21.19
CA ASN A 58 -13.54 5.26 -22.37
C ASN A 58 -13.68 3.76 -22.67
N LEU A 59 -12.62 2.97 -22.42
CA LEU A 59 -12.67 1.52 -22.61
C LEU A 59 -13.57 0.82 -21.58
N ILE A 60 -13.56 1.30 -20.34
CA ILE A 60 -14.34 0.74 -19.22
C ILE A 60 -15.77 1.31 -19.18
N GLY A 61 -16.06 2.37 -19.96
CA GLY A 61 -17.39 3.00 -20.03
C GLY A 61 -17.66 3.99 -18.89
N ILE A 62 -16.61 4.49 -18.22
CA ILE A 62 -16.73 5.48 -17.14
C ILE A 62 -16.57 6.88 -17.73
N GLY A 63 -17.63 7.69 -17.64
CA GLY A 63 -17.67 9.03 -18.24
C GLY A 63 -16.70 10.05 -17.62
N ARG A 64 -16.14 9.77 -16.44
CA ARG A 64 -15.22 10.67 -15.74
C ARG A 64 -13.92 9.98 -15.34
N PRO A 65 -12.76 10.41 -15.88
CA PRO A 65 -11.48 9.76 -15.61
C PRO A 65 -11.06 9.72 -14.14
N ALA A 66 -11.49 10.70 -13.36
CA ALA A 66 -11.24 10.73 -11.92
C ALA A 66 -11.93 9.56 -11.17
N ASP A 67 -13.11 9.13 -11.62
CA ASP A 67 -13.90 8.12 -10.89
C ASP A 67 -13.27 6.74 -11.03
N LEU A 68 -12.63 6.45 -12.17
CA LEU A 68 -11.86 5.24 -12.39
C LEU A 68 -10.69 5.14 -11.40
N ILE A 69 -9.96 6.25 -11.18
CA ILE A 69 -8.86 6.29 -10.20
C ILE A 69 -9.41 6.01 -8.80
N ILE A 70 -10.54 6.63 -8.45
CA ILE A 70 -11.17 6.46 -7.14
C ILE A 70 -11.59 5.00 -6.92
N TYR A 71 -12.21 4.36 -7.91
CA TYR A 71 -12.59 2.94 -7.78
C TYR A 71 -11.39 2.02 -7.61
N ILE A 72 -10.33 2.21 -8.40
CA ILE A 72 -9.10 1.43 -8.25
C ILE A 72 -8.49 1.66 -6.86
N ALA A 73 -8.44 2.91 -6.40
CA ALA A 73 -7.91 3.25 -5.09
C ALA A 73 -8.72 2.60 -3.96
N ILE A 74 -10.05 2.62 -4.03
CA ILE A 74 -10.93 2.00 -3.04
C ILE A 74 -10.69 0.48 -2.99
N ILE A 75 -10.70 -0.19 -4.15
CA ILE A 75 -10.46 -1.64 -4.22
C ILE A 75 -9.09 -1.99 -3.64
N LEU A 76 -8.06 -1.25 -4.02
CA LEU A 76 -6.69 -1.47 -3.54
C LEU A 76 -6.57 -1.22 -2.03
N LEU A 77 -7.19 -0.15 -1.51
CA LEU A 77 -7.23 0.15 -0.08
C LEU A 77 -7.97 -0.95 0.70
N PHE A 78 -9.13 -1.40 0.23
CA PHE A 78 -9.85 -2.51 0.85
C PHE A 78 -8.99 -3.77 0.92
N TYR A 79 -8.30 -4.12 -0.16
CA TYR A 79 -7.38 -5.25 -0.18
C TYR A 79 -6.23 -5.08 0.83
N LEU A 80 -5.62 -3.90 0.91
CA LEU A 80 -4.55 -3.62 1.87
C LEU A 80 -5.04 -3.67 3.32
N VAL A 81 -6.23 -3.15 3.60
CA VAL A 81 -6.86 -3.23 4.93
C VAL A 81 -7.15 -4.68 5.29
N PHE A 82 -7.74 -5.45 4.37
CA PHE A 82 -7.99 -6.87 4.57
C PHE A 82 -6.70 -7.65 4.86
N ARG A 83 -5.65 -7.45 4.05
CA ARG A 83 -4.34 -8.07 4.28
C ARG A 83 -3.75 -7.70 5.64
N SER A 84 -3.92 -6.45 6.06
CA SER A 84 -3.46 -5.98 7.37
C SER A 84 -4.23 -6.64 8.51
N TYR A 85 -5.55 -6.81 8.36
CA TYR A 85 -6.39 -7.52 9.32
C TYR A 85 -5.95 -8.98 9.49
N VAL A 86 -5.70 -9.69 8.39
CA VAL A 86 -5.19 -11.08 8.43
C VAL A 86 -3.83 -11.15 9.14
N MET A 87 -2.92 -10.21 8.85
CA MET A 87 -1.63 -10.14 9.52
C MET A 87 -1.76 -9.92 11.04
N ILE A 88 -2.70 -9.06 11.46
CA ILE A 88 -2.97 -8.82 12.89
C ILE A 88 -3.49 -10.09 13.56
N ASP A 89 -4.44 -10.79 12.93
CA ASP A 89 -4.98 -12.05 13.46
C ASP A 89 -3.89 -13.13 13.63
N GLU A 90 -3.03 -13.29 12.63
CA GLU A 90 -1.88 -14.21 12.73
C GLU A 90 -0.94 -13.86 13.90
N ILE A 91 -0.71 -12.57 14.14
CA ILE A 91 0.12 -12.10 15.25
C ILE A 91 -0.54 -12.44 16.59
N ASP A 92 -1.86 -12.25 16.72
CA ASP A 92 -2.60 -12.55 17.93
C ASP A 92 -2.61 -14.06 18.25
N GLN A 93 -2.77 -14.91 17.23
CA GLN A 93 -2.68 -16.37 17.37
C GLN A 93 -1.27 -16.80 17.82
N LYS A 94 -0.21 -16.23 17.22
CA LYS A 94 1.18 -16.51 17.62
C LYS A 94 1.43 -16.07 19.06
N MET A 95 0.93 -14.91 19.46
CA MET A 95 1.04 -14.40 20.84
C MET A 95 0.34 -15.33 21.84
N THR A 96 -0.88 -15.76 21.53
CA THR A 96 -1.65 -16.71 22.34
C THR A 96 -0.89 -18.03 22.52
N LYS A 97 -0.28 -18.55 21.45
CA LYS A 97 0.54 -19.77 21.50
C LYS A 97 1.76 -19.61 22.41
N ILE A 98 2.50 -18.51 22.26
CA ILE A 98 3.69 -18.22 23.07
C ILE A 98 3.31 -18.11 24.56
N VAL A 99 2.25 -17.38 24.90
CA VAL A 99 1.79 -17.24 26.29
C VAL A 99 1.38 -18.59 26.89
N ARG A 100 0.69 -19.44 26.11
CA ARG A 100 0.29 -20.79 26.55
C ARG A 100 1.51 -21.68 26.81
N GLU A 101 2.49 -21.69 25.91
CA GLU A 101 3.72 -22.46 26.08
C GLU A 101 4.51 -21.99 27.33
N LEU A 102 4.60 -20.69 27.55
CA LEU A 102 5.22 -20.12 28.75
C LEU A 102 4.49 -20.53 30.04
N ALA A 103 3.15 -20.53 30.04
CA ALA A 103 2.35 -20.92 31.20
C ALA A 103 2.54 -22.40 31.56
N ILE A 104 2.46 -23.30 30.57
CA ILE A 104 2.68 -24.75 30.75
C ILE A 104 4.13 -25.02 31.20
N GLY A 105 5.11 -24.34 30.59
CA GLY A 105 6.52 -24.48 30.96
C GLY A 105 6.80 -24.05 32.41
N ARG A 106 6.13 -22.99 32.90
CA ARG A 106 6.22 -22.56 34.31
C ARG A 106 5.57 -23.56 35.27
N GLN A 107 4.47 -24.18 34.89
CA GLN A 107 3.80 -25.18 35.72
C GLN A 107 4.67 -26.44 35.90
N LYS A 108 5.37 -26.91 34.86
CA LYS A 108 6.27 -28.08 34.94
C LYS A 108 7.54 -27.85 35.78
N LYS A 109 7.90 -26.60 36.07
CA LYS A 109 9.08 -26.23 36.88
C LYS A 109 8.79 -26.07 38.38
N LYS A 110 7.52 -26.12 38.79
CA LYS A 110 7.08 -26.21 40.19
C LYS A 110 6.77 -27.66 40.53
#